data_AF-A0A834I4P1-F1
#
_entry.id   AF-A0A834I4P1-F1
#
_cell.length_a   1.000
_cell.length_b   1.000
_cell.length_c   1.000
_cell.angle_alpha   90.00
_cell.angle_beta   90.00
_cell.angle_gamma   90.00
#
_symmetry.space_group_name_H-M   'P 1'
#
loop_
_entity.id
_entity.type
_entity.pdbx_description
1 polymer ?
#
loop_
_entity_poly.entity_id
_entity_poly.type
_entity_poly.pdbx_seq_one_letter_code
_entity_poly.pdbx_strand_id
1 'polypeptide(L)'
;MFCRALLIFNLNILIICALNVTDNDDLAIPNIEEWDIVKFSDTTYKIVINENGEFSPLDVPIVLQNVKGYVEIEVASDNLNDYILTTDYDIETESVIINFKMATSKPLTRGIDVVLLEARDIQHNTMAKAIVFVFNPNSELNPYRLKFNFAGTDYIILNYHYFKWFLILLMLSGVSILIIELHELVNNYRTNRVQEIKYKELQHV
;
A
#
# COMPACT_ATOMS: atom_id res chain seq x y z
N MET A 1 -19.03 9.95 -28.60
CA MET A 1 -19.71 8.99 -27.69
C MET A 1 -18.68 8.32 -26.76
N PHE A 2 -17.87 9.12 -26.04
CA PHE A 2 -16.73 8.61 -25.24
C PHE A 2 -16.45 9.41 -23.95
N CYS A 3 -17.39 10.24 -23.46
CA CYS A 3 -17.16 11.14 -22.32
C CYS A 3 -17.93 10.79 -21.03
N ARG A 4 -18.37 9.54 -20.81
CA ARG A 4 -19.14 9.18 -19.60
C ARG A 4 -18.50 8.15 -18.66
N ALA A 5 -17.32 7.63 -18.97
CA ALA A 5 -16.70 6.56 -18.18
C ALA A 5 -15.71 7.03 -17.09
N LEU A 6 -15.34 8.31 -17.03
CA LEU A 6 -14.15 8.75 -16.25
C LEU A 6 -14.42 9.24 -14.83
N LEU A 7 -15.67 9.21 -14.32
CA LEU A 7 -16.01 9.89 -13.05
C LEU A 7 -16.27 8.97 -11.85
N ILE A 8 -16.21 7.64 -11.99
CA ILE A 8 -16.57 6.72 -10.89
C ILE A 8 -15.35 6.20 -10.11
N PHE A 9 -14.12 6.38 -10.60
CA PHE A 9 -12.94 5.80 -9.94
C PHE A 9 -12.36 6.60 -8.76
N ASN A 10 -12.85 7.80 -8.48
CA ASN A 10 -12.31 8.64 -7.40
C ASN A 10 -12.93 8.40 -6.01
N LEU A 11 -13.97 7.58 -5.89
CA LEU A 11 -14.66 7.43 -4.60
C LEU A 11 -14.13 6.30 -3.71
N ASN A 12 -13.51 5.25 -4.29
CA ASN A 12 -13.09 4.08 -3.51
C ASN A 12 -11.68 4.18 -2.91
N ILE A 13 -10.87 5.17 -3.28
CA ILE A 13 -9.56 5.42 -2.66
C ILE A 13 -9.68 6.28 -1.39
N LEU A 14 -10.80 6.97 -1.20
CA LEU A 14 -11.00 7.85 -0.04
C LEU A 14 -11.25 7.10 1.28
N ILE A 15 -11.56 5.80 1.24
CA ILE A 15 -11.90 5.03 2.44
C ILE A 15 -10.66 4.45 3.16
N ILE A 16 -9.51 4.34 2.50
CA ILE A 16 -8.29 3.81 3.14
C ILE A 16 -7.48 4.91 3.84
N CYS A 17 -7.68 6.19 3.51
CA CYS A 17 -7.01 7.31 4.18
C CYS A 17 -7.74 7.82 5.44
N ALA A 18 -8.89 7.24 5.80
CA ALA A 18 -9.68 7.66 6.96
C ALA A 18 -9.36 6.90 8.27
N LEU A 19 -8.33 6.03 8.27
CA LEU A 19 -7.69 5.54 9.48
C LEU A 19 -6.42 6.35 9.77
N ASN A 20 -6.51 7.67 9.63
CA ASN A 20 -5.63 8.54 10.40
C ASN A 20 -6.23 8.55 11.80
N VAL A 21 -5.65 7.74 12.68
CA VAL A 21 -5.88 7.82 14.11
C VAL A 21 -5.78 9.29 14.47
N THR A 22 -6.88 9.84 14.97
CA THR A 22 -6.94 11.20 15.48
C THR A 22 -5.97 11.30 16.63
N ASP A 23 -4.78 11.84 16.38
CA ASP A 23 -3.96 12.48 17.40
C ASP A 23 -4.79 13.64 17.94
N ASN A 24 -5.35 13.40 19.12
CA ASN A 24 -6.18 14.35 19.86
C ASN A 24 -5.21 15.33 20.56
N ASP A 25 -4.53 16.16 19.76
CA ASP A 25 -3.54 17.15 20.20
C ASP A 25 -4.20 18.44 20.73
N ASP A 26 -4.98 18.34 21.81
CA ASP A 26 -5.53 19.53 22.49
C ASP A 26 -5.42 19.46 24.02
N LEU A 27 -4.46 18.69 24.52
CA LEU A 27 -3.97 18.82 25.89
C LEU A 27 -2.53 19.31 25.82
N ALA A 28 -2.28 20.51 26.33
CA ALA A 28 -0.94 21.04 26.51
C ALA A 28 -0.17 20.16 27.51
N ILE A 29 0.47 19.12 26.97
CA ILE A 29 1.40 18.28 27.72
C ILE A 29 2.62 19.16 28.03
N PRO A 30 3.08 19.21 29.29
CA PRO A 30 4.32 19.91 29.63
C PRO A 30 5.46 19.40 28.74
N ASN A 31 6.48 20.24 28.54
CA ASN A 31 7.68 19.98 27.74
C ASN A 31 8.43 18.72 28.24
N ILE A 32 7.89 17.53 27.94
CA ILE A 32 8.53 16.25 28.14
C ILE A 32 9.52 16.13 26.99
N GLU A 33 10.79 15.96 27.31
CA GLU A 33 11.82 15.69 26.31
C GLU A 33 11.32 14.55 25.41
N GLU A 34 11.13 14.85 24.13
CA GLU A 34 10.48 14.05 23.07
C GLU A 34 11.12 12.66 22.83
N TRP A 35 12.17 12.34 23.58
CA TRP A 35 13.07 11.21 23.35
C TRP A 35 12.64 9.92 24.06
N ASP A 36 11.66 9.98 24.97
CA ASP A 36 11.31 8.85 25.86
C ASP A 36 9.94 8.21 25.59
N ILE A 37 9.27 8.56 24.49
CA ILE A 37 7.99 7.94 24.16
C ILE A 37 8.23 6.56 23.56
N VAL A 38 7.67 5.53 24.20
CA VAL A 38 7.64 4.15 23.70
C VAL A 38 6.92 4.15 22.35
N LYS A 39 7.59 3.69 21.30
CA LYS A 39 7.02 3.65 19.95
C LYS A 39 7.53 2.48 19.14
N PHE A 40 6.73 2.01 18.19
CA PHE A 40 7.20 1.07 17.18
C PHE A 40 8.11 1.79 16.18
N SER A 41 9.09 1.09 15.62
CA SER A 41 9.98 1.65 14.59
C SER A 41 9.21 2.10 13.34
N ASP A 42 8.15 1.37 12.99
CA ASP A 42 7.15 1.71 11.99
C ASP A 42 5.73 1.50 12.52
N THR A 43 4.75 2.20 11.93
CA THR A 43 3.32 2.03 12.24
C THR A 43 2.70 0.85 11.49
N THR A 44 3.32 0.42 10.39
CA THR A 44 2.84 -0.67 9.54
C THR A 44 3.96 -1.62 9.16
N TYR A 45 3.76 -2.91 9.38
CA TYR A 45 4.70 -3.97 8.99
C TYR A 45 4.06 -4.93 8.00
N LYS A 46 4.89 -5.53 7.16
CA LYS A 46 4.48 -6.57 6.22
C LYS A 46 5.27 -7.83 6.49
N ILE A 47 4.56 -8.93 6.69
CA ILE A 47 5.17 -10.22 6.94
C ILE A 47 4.63 -11.22 5.93
N VAL A 48 5.52 -12.02 5.36
CA VAL A 48 5.18 -13.11 4.46
C VAL A 48 5.33 -14.42 5.22
N ILE A 49 4.34 -15.29 5.11
CA ILE A 49 4.40 -16.64 5.68
C ILE A 49 4.85 -17.63 4.61
N ASN A 50 5.92 -18.36 4.90
CA ASN A 50 6.41 -19.43 4.06
C ASN A 50 5.55 -20.70 4.22
N GLU A 51 5.74 -21.67 3.33
CA GLU A 51 5.04 -22.97 3.36
C GLU A 51 5.16 -23.71 4.70
N ASN A 52 6.23 -23.45 5.43
CA ASN A 52 6.51 -24.05 6.74
C ASN A 52 5.82 -23.33 7.90
N GLY A 53 5.01 -22.30 7.64
CA GLY A 53 4.39 -21.46 8.69
C GLY A 53 5.38 -20.48 9.36
N GLU A 54 6.56 -20.30 8.75
CA GLU A 54 7.58 -19.37 9.23
C GLU A 54 7.35 -17.97 8.65
N PHE A 55 7.55 -16.97 9.50
CA PHE A 55 7.32 -15.56 9.18
C PHE A 55 8.65 -14.96 8.74
N SER A 56 8.67 -14.36 7.56
CA SER A 56 9.79 -13.55 7.09
C SER A 56 9.32 -12.10 6.96
N PRO A 57 9.90 -11.14 7.70
CA PRO A 57 9.61 -9.74 7.48
C PRO A 57 9.97 -9.39 6.03
N LEU A 58 9.08 -8.67 5.35
CA LEU A 58 9.32 -8.25 3.97
C LEU A 58 10.18 -6.98 3.92
N ASP A 59 9.95 -6.08 4.88
CA ASP A 59 10.53 -4.74 4.89
C ASP A 59 11.58 -4.61 6.01
N VAL A 60 11.15 -4.55 7.27
CA VAL A 60 12.00 -4.29 8.46
C VAL A 60 11.53 -5.20 9.61
N PRO A 61 12.42 -5.66 10.52
CA PRO A 61 11.99 -6.33 11.75
C PRO A 61 11.08 -5.43 12.60
N ILE A 62 10.18 -6.04 13.35
CA ILE A 62 9.27 -5.31 14.24
C ILE A 62 10.04 -4.99 15.52
N VAL A 63 10.28 -3.70 15.76
CA VAL A 63 11.03 -3.24 16.92
C VAL A 63 10.20 -2.20 17.67
N LEU A 64 10.07 -2.39 18.98
CA LEU A 64 9.55 -1.39 19.91
C LEU A 64 10.73 -0.69 20.58
N GLN A 65 10.80 0.63 20.46
CA GLN A 65 11.91 1.46 20.92
C GLN A 65 11.55 2.20 22.22
N ASN A 66 12.59 2.63 22.95
CA ASN A 66 12.50 3.43 24.17
C ASN A 66 11.75 2.73 25.32
N VAL A 67 11.91 1.41 25.44
CA VAL A 67 11.21 0.58 26.42
C VAL A 67 11.88 0.71 27.78
N LYS A 68 11.46 1.70 28.57
CA LYS A 68 11.92 1.90 29.95
C LYS A 68 11.00 1.21 30.94
N GLY A 69 11.24 -0.09 31.17
CA GLY A 69 10.53 -0.88 32.17
C GLY A 69 9.73 -2.04 31.59
N TYR A 70 8.69 -2.46 32.32
CA TYR A 70 7.85 -3.57 31.91
C TYR A 70 6.80 -3.10 30.90
N VAL A 71 6.92 -3.59 29.67
CA VAL A 71 5.92 -3.39 28.62
C VAL A 71 5.42 -4.75 28.18
N GLU A 72 4.09 -4.91 28.20
CA GLU A 72 3.43 -6.08 27.66
C GLU A 72 3.05 -5.81 26.21
N ILE A 73 3.33 -6.76 25.31
CA ILE A 73 2.94 -6.66 23.92
C ILE A 73 1.85 -7.69 23.67
N GLU A 74 0.69 -7.21 23.22
CA GLU A 74 -0.48 -8.03 22.98
C GLU A 74 -0.90 -7.95 21.50
N VAL A 75 -1.42 -9.06 20.99
CA VAL A 75 -2.10 -9.10 19.70
C VAL A 75 -3.57 -8.75 19.93
N ALA A 76 -3.99 -7.55 19.54
CA ALA A 76 -5.37 -7.09 19.58
C ALA A 76 -6.13 -7.48 18.29
N SER A 77 -6.15 -8.77 17.95
CA SER A 77 -6.88 -9.31 16.80
C SER A 77 -7.92 -10.34 17.22
N ASP A 78 -9.02 -10.45 16.47
CA ASP A 78 -10.04 -11.49 16.66
C ASP A 78 -9.44 -12.92 16.54
N ASN A 79 -8.27 -13.04 15.89
CA ASN A 79 -7.54 -14.28 15.69
C ASN A 79 -6.35 -14.44 16.65
N LEU A 80 -6.48 -13.98 17.91
CA LEU A 80 -5.42 -13.99 18.91
C LEU A 80 -4.77 -15.39 19.10
N ASN A 81 -5.57 -16.45 18.95
CA ASN A 81 -5.11 -17.83 19.11
C ASN A 81 -4.32 -18.38 17.92
N ASP A 82 -4.25 -17.65 16.81
CA ASP A 82 -3.56 -18.12 15.60
C ASP A 82 -2.09 -17.72 15.58
N TYR A 83 -1.65 -16.86 16.50
CA TYR A 83 -0.30 -16.31 16.55
C TYR A 83 0.36 -16.53 17.91
N ILE A 84 1.62 -16.96 17.87
CA ILE A 84 2.53 -16.97 19.01
C ILE A 84 3.42 -15.75 18.87
N LEU A 85 3.42 -14.92 19.91
CA LEU A 85 4.29 -13.78 20.04
C LEU A 85 5.48 -14.17 20.92
N THR A 86 6.69 -13.86 20.46
CA THR A 86 7.92 -13.96 21.25
C THR A 86 8.64 -12.64 21.21
N THR A 87 9.09 -12.17 22.36
CA THR A 87 9.72 -10.86 22.53
C THR A 87 11.10 -11.02 23.12
N ASP A 88 12.10 -10.40 22.50
CA ASP A 88 13.47 -10.38 22.98
C ASP A 88 13.84 -8.94 23.35
N TYR A 89 14.22 -8.71 24.61
CA TYR A 89 14.63 -7.39 25.09
C TYR A 89 16.13 -7.19 24.92
N ASP A 90 16.51 -6.14 24.21
CA ASP A 90 17.89 -5.67 24.08
C ASP A 90 18.15 -4.53 25.07
N ILE A 91 18.99 -4.83 26.07
CA ILE A 91 19.36 -3.91 27.15
C ILE A 91 20.18 -2.73 26.61
N GLU A 92 21.00 -2.93 25.57
CA GLU A 92 21.91 -1.88 25.08
C GLU A 92 21.18 -0.80 24.30
N THR A 93 20.12 -1.18 23.59
CA THR A 93 19.33 -0.28 22.73
C THR A 93 17.99 0.13 23.34
N GLU A 94 17.68 -0.34 24.55
CA GLU A 94 16.38 -0.16 25.22
C GLU A 94 15.21 -0.50 24.27
N SER A 95 15.36 -1.61 23.54
CA SER A 95 14.40 -2.01 22.51
C SER A 95 13.91 -3.44 22.70
N VAL A 96 12.68 -3.70 22.26
CA VAL A 96 12.08 -5.03 22.22
C VAL A 96 11.92 -5.45 20.77
N ILE A 97 12.59 -6.53 20.39
CA ILE A 97 12.40 -7.18 19.10
C ILE A 97 11.22 -8.14 19.21
N ILE A 98 10.30 -8.04 18.26
CA ILE A 98 9.05 -8.79 18.27
C ILE A 98 9.06 -9.79 17.13
N ASN A 99 9.04 -11.06 17.51
CA ASN A 99 9.04 -12.21 16.61
C ASN A 99 7.64 -12.84 16.57
N PHE A 100 7.13 -13.05 15.36
CA PHE A 100 5.84 -13.69 15.11
C PHE A 100 6.00 -15.11 14.62
N LYS A 101 5.14 -15.99 15.14
CA LYS A 101 4.96 -17.34 14.61
C LYS A 101 3.49 -17.71 14.60
N MET A 102 3.11 -18.65 13.74
CA MET A 102 1.74 -19.19 13.74
C MET A 102 1.64 -20.22 14.86
N ALA A 103 0.57 -20.13 15.66
CA ALA A 103 0.30 -21.08 16.72
C ALA A 103 -0.11 -22.46 16.17
N THR A 104 -0.69 -22.48 14.97
CA THR A 104 -1.14 -23.71 14.31
C THR A 104 -0.36 -23.96 13.03
N SER A 105 -0.29 -25.22 12.59
CA SER A 105 0.29 -25.59 11.30
C SER A 105 -0.66 -25.40 10.12
N LYS A 106 -1.85 -24.85 10.36
CA LYS A 106 -2.86 -24.69 9.31
C LYS A 106 -2.59 -23.39 8.55
N PRO A 107 -2.50 -23.42 7.21
CA PRO A 107 -2.30 -22.20 6.44
C PRO A 107 -3.46 -21.23 6.70
N LEU A 108 -3.15 -19.93 6.71
CA LEU A 108 -4.20 -18.91 6.80
C LEU A 108 -5.27 -19.15 5.76
N THR A 109 -6.51 -19.28 6.23
CA THR A 109 -7.67 -19.51 5.36
C THR A 109 -7.95 -18.27 4.50
N ARG A 110 -7.62 -17.08 5.01
CA ARG A 110 -7.74 -15.79 4.34
C ARG A 110 -6.36 -15.39 3.82
N GLY A 111 -6.22 -15.07 2.53
CA GLY A 111 -4.92 -14.79 1.92
C GLY A 111 -4.17 -13.56 2.47
N ILE A 112 -4.88 -12.74 3.23
CA ILE A 112 -4.34 -11.66 4.06
C ILE A 112 -5.00 -11.76 5.42
N ASP A 113 -4.23 -11.53 6.47
CA ASP A 113 -4.75 -11.20 7.78
C ASP A 113 -4.14 -9.89 8.28
N VAL A 114 -4.89 -9.20 9.14
CA VAL A 114 -4.48 -7.91 9.72
C VAL A 114 -4.40 -8.11 11.23
N VAL A 115 -3.20 -7.93 11.76
CA VAL A 115 -2.90 -8.13 13.18
C VAL A 115 -2.58 -6.77 13.77
N LEU A 116 -3.36 -6.34 14.76
CA LEU A 116 -3.05 -5.13 15.53
C LEU A 116 -2.15 -5.53 16.70
N LEU A 117 -0.99 -4.89 16.80
CA LEU A 117 -0.12 -4.95 17.96
C LEU A 117 -0.38 -3.76 18.87
N GLU A 118 -0.49 -4.03 20.16
CA GLU A 118 -0.57 -3.01 21.18
C GLU A 118 0.53 -3.25 22.21
N ALA A 119 1.33 -2.21 22.45
CA ALA A 119 2.23 -2.15 23.59
C ALA A 119 1.48 -1.51 24.75
N ARG A 120 1.43 -2.18 25.90
CA ARG A 120 0.70 -1.75 27.09
C ARG A 120 1.61 -1.65 28.31
N ASP A 121 1.29 -0.70 29.18
CA ASP A 121 1.94 -0.57 30.49
C ASP A 121 1.38 -1.58 31.50
N ILE A 122 1.92 -1.57 32.72
CA ILE A 122 1.49 -2.44 33.84
C ILE A 122 0.02 -2.17 34.23
N GLN A 123 -0.48 -0.96 33.98
CA GLN A 123 -1.85 -0.54 34.21
C GLN A 123 -2.78 -0.84 33.02
N HIS A 124 -2.27 -1.53 32.00
CA HIS A 124 -2.96 -1.90 30.75
C HIS A 124 -3.35 -0.69 29.88
N ASN A 125 -2.72 0.47 30.05
CA ASN A 125 -2.89 1.60 29.13
C ASN A 125 -2.09 1.34 27.86
N THR A 126 -2.70 1.61 26.70
CA THR A 126 -1.99 1.51 25.42
C THR A 126 -0.96 2.63 25.29
N MET A 127 0.31 2.24 25.17
CA MET A 127 1.44 3.15 24.95
C MET A 127 1.71 3.36 23.46
N ALA A 128 1.65 2.28 22.68
CA ALA A 128 1.88 2.33 21.22
C ALA A 128 1.02 1.29 20.50
N LYS A 129 0.73 1.53 19.23
CA LYS A 129 0.05 0.59 18.33
C LYS A 129 0.80 0.43 17.03
N ALA A 130 0.76 -0.77 16.46
CA ALA A 130 1.25 -1.03 15.11
C ALA A 130 0.34 -2.02 14.39
N ILE A 131 0.22 -1.85 13.08
CA ILE A 131 -0.55 -2.76 12.23
C ILE A 131 0.42 -3.69 11.50
N VAL A 132 0.18 -4.98 11.59
CA VAL A 132 0.97 -6.01 10.91
C VAL A 132 0.09 -6.68 9.87
N PHE A 133 0.46 -6.51 8.60
CA PHE A 133 -0.15 -7.22 7.49
C PHE A 133 0.55 -8.56 7.29
N VAL A 134 -0.21 -9.63 7.45
CA VAL A 134 0.27 -10.99 7.33
C VAL A 134 -0.22 -11.56 6.00
N PHE A 135 0.72 -11.90 5.13
CA PHE A 135 0.42 -12.39 3.78
C PHE A 135 0.79 -13.87 3.64
N ASN A 136 -0.16 -14.65 3.12
CA ASN A 136 0.13 -16.00 2.66
C ASN A 136 0.29 -15.98 1.12
N PRO A 137 1.51 -16.08 0.58
CA PRO A 137 1.76 -15.99 -0.86
C PRO A 137 1.10 -17.13 -1.62
N ASN A 138 0.87 -18.26 -0.96
CA ASN A 138 0.30 -19.48 -1.52
C ASN A 138 -1.22 -19.55 -1.42
N SER A 139 -1.86 -18.62 -0.71
CA SER A 139 -3.31 -18.55 -0.70
C SER A 139 -3.86 -18.14 -2.06
N GLU A 140 -4.92 -18.81 -2.51
CA GLU A 140 -5.69 -18.41 -3.69
C GLU A 140 -6.33 -17.03 -3.54
N LEU A 141 -6.54 -16.60 -2.28
CA LEU A 141 -7.07 -15.28 -1.91
C LEU A 141 -5.98 -14.23 -1.74
N ASN A 142 -4.75 -14.50 -2.20
CA ASN A 142 -3.70 -13.51 -2.20
C ASN A 142 -4.10 -12.33 -3.13
N PRO A 143 -4.23 -11.10 -2.62
CA PRO A 143 -4.63 -9.92 -3.40
C PRO A 143 -3.63 -9.61 -4.52
N TYR A 144 -2.37 -10.05 -4.37
CA TYR A 144 -1.32 -9.92 -5.38
C TYR A 144 -1.42 -10.99 -6.46
N ARG A 145 -2.37 -11.93 -6.32
CA ARG A 145 -2.58 -13.09 -7.18
C ARG A 145 -4.05 -13.25 -7.55
N LEU A 146 -4.80 -12.15 -7.66
CA LEU A 146 -6.18 -12.11 -8.13
C LEU A 146 -6.27 -12.76 -9.52
N LYS A 147 -6.60 -14.05 -9.54
CA LYS A 147 -6.95 -14.81 -10.73
C LYS A 147 -8.46 -14.84 -10.80
N PHE A 148 -9.04 -14.23 -11.83
CA PHE A 148 -10.46 -14.43 -12.12
C PHE A 148 -10.57 -15.34 -13.33
N ASN A 149 -11.29 -16.45 -13.18
CA ASN A 149 -11.64 -17.31 -14.30
C ASN A 149 -12.92 -16.75 -14.94
N PHE A 150 -12.82 -16.32 -16.19
CA PHE A 150 -13.98 -15.93 -16.97
C PHE A 150 -14.01 -16.78 -18.25
N ALA A 151 -15.09 -17.54 -18.43
CA ALA A 151 -15.29 -18.44 -19.56
C ALA A 151 -14.15 -19.46 -19.77
N GLY A 152 -13.59 -20.01 -18.69
CA GLY A 152 -12.52 -21.02 -18.76
C GLY A 152 -11.12 -20.44 -19.04
N THR A 153 -10.99 -19.12 -19.10
CA THR A 153 -9.70 -18.43 -19.22
C THR A 153 -9.36 -17.77 -17.89
N ASP A 154 -8.16 -18.06 -17.38
CA ASP A 154 -7.64 -17.42 -16.17
C ASP A 154 -7.04 -16.06 -16.51
N TYR A 155 -7.59 -15.00 -15.92
CA TYR A 155 -7.06 -13.65 -16.04
C TYR A 155 -6.36 -13.27 -14.74
N ILE A 156 -5.12 -12.82 -14.84
CA ILE A 156 -4.33 -12.34 -13.71
C ILE A 156 -4.50 -10.81 -13.65
N ILE A 157 -5.10 -10.30 -12.57
CA ILE A 157 -5.09 -8.86 -12.30
C ILE A 157 -3.66 -8.51 -11.89
N LEU A 158 -3.00 -7.67 -12.70
CA LEU A 158 -1.66 -7.18 -12.41
C LEU A 158 -1.62 -6.51 -11.03
N ASN A 159 -0.63 -6.87 -10.22
CA ASN A 159 -0.35 -6.24 -8.92
C ASN A 159 -0.38 -4.71 -9.05
N TYR A 160 -0.92 -4.02 -8.04
CA TYR A 160 -1.09 -2.56 -8.01
C TYR A 160 0.15 -1.78 -8.49
N HIS A 161 1.35 -2.24 -8.18
CA HIS A 161 2.59 -1.66 -8.69
C HIS A 161 2.65 -1.72 -10.23
N TYR A 162 2.42 -2.89 -10.82
CA TYR A 162 2.37 -3.05 -12.27
C TYR A 162 1.14 -2.39 -12.90
N PHE A 163 0.02 -2.32 -12.18
CA PHE A 163 -1.16 -1.58 -12.62
C PHE A 163 -0.87 -0.08 -12.74
N LYS A 164 -0.12 0.51 -11.78
CA LYS A 164 0.35 1.90 -11.89
C LYS A 164 1.20 2.11 -13.15
N TRP A 165 2.18 1.24 -13.39
CA TRP A 165 3.02 1.31 -14.58
C TRP A 165 2.22 1.11 -15.87
N PHE A 166 1.28 0.17 -15.88
CA PHE A 166 0.36 -0.03 -16.98
C PHE A 166 -0.47 1.21 -17.27
N LEU A 167 -0.98 1.89 -16.23
CA LEU A 167 -1.75 3.12 -16.37
C LEU A 167 -0.89 4.27 -16.91
N ILE A 168 0.37 4.37 -16.48
CA ILE A 168 1.34 5.32 -17.04
C ILE A 168 1.60 5.02 -18.53
N LEU A 169 1.82 3.76 -18.90
CA LEU A 169 2.01 3.34 -20.28
C LEU A 169 0.77 3.66 -21.14
N LEU A 170 -0.42 3.42 -20.60
CA LEU A 170 -1.68 3.72 -21.27
C LEU A 170 -1.84 5.23 -21.51
N MET A 171 -1.54 6.06 -20.50
CA MET A 171 -1.53 7.51 -20.63
C MET A 171 -0.50 8.00 -21.65
N LEU A 172 0.73 7.45 -21.61
CA LEU A 172 1.77 7.77 -22.60
C LEU A 172 1.32 7.40 -24.01
N SER A 173 0.71 6.23 -24.21
CA SER A 173 0.20 5.82 -25.52
C SER A 173 -0.87 6.78 -26.05
N GLY A 174 -1.79 7.22 -25.19
CA GLY A 174 -2.82 8.20 -25.55
C GLY A 174 -2.22 9.56 -25.93
N VAL A 175 -1.21 10.04 -25.19
CA VAL A 175 -0.49 11.28 -25.51
C VAL A 175 0.27 11.15 -26.83
N SER A 176 0.93 10.02 -27.08
CA SER A 176 1.63 9.78 -28.35
C SER A 176 0.69 9.83 -29.55
N ILE A 177 -0.50 9.24 -29.45
CA ILE A 177 -1.51 9.30 -30.52
C ILE A 177 -1.93 10.76 -30.78
N LEU A 178 -2.19 11.53 -29.72
CA LEU A 178 -2.59 12.94 -29.83
C LEU A 178 -1.51 13.78 -30.52
N ILE A 179 -0.22 13.54 -30.20
CA ILE A 179 0.90 14.23 -30.84
C ILE A 179 0.96 13.91 -32.34
N ILE A 180 0.73 12.65 -32.72
CA ILE A 180 0.71 12.24 -34.14
C ILE A 180 -0.42 12.94 -34.89
N GLU A 181 -1.64 12.92 -34.34
CA GLU A 181 -2.80 13.60 -34.95
C GLU A 181 -2.57 15.11 -35.09
N LEU A 182 -2.00 15.74 -34.06
CA LEU A 182 -1.65 17.17 -34.09
C LEU A 182 -0.60 17.47 -35.17
N HIS A 183 0.41 16.61 -35.32
CA HIS A 183 1.44 16.76 -36.34
C HIS A 183 0.85 16.65 -37.75
N GLU A 184 -0.04 15.68 -38.00
CA GLU A 184 -0.74 15.55 -39.27
C GLU A 184 -1.63 16.77 -39.58
N LEU A 185 -2.35 17.28 -38.57
CA LEU A 185 -3.17 18.48 -38.69
C LEU A 185 -2.34 19.70 -39.11
N VAL A 186 -1.19 19.91 -38.47
CA VAL A 186 -0.27 21.02 -38.79
C VAL A 186 0.27 20.89 -40.22
N ASN A 187 0.63 19.68 -40.65
CA ASN A 187 1.13 19.45 -42.02
C ASN A 187 0.06 19.68 -43.08
N ASN A 188 -1.18 19.24 -42.82
CA ASN A 188 -2.31 19.50 -43.71
C ASN A 188 -2.62 21.01 -43.80
N TYR A 189 -2.55 21.73 -42.68
CA TYR A 189 -2.70 23.19 -42.71
C TYR A 189 -1.60 23.88 -43.53
N ARG A 190 -0.34 23.43 -43.37
CA ARG A 190 0.80 23.99 -44.11
C ARG A 190 0.67 23.77 -45.62
N THR A 191 0.27 22.58 -46.04
CA THR A 191 0.10 22.25 -47.47
C THR A 191 -1.05 23.03 -48.10
N ASN A 192 -2.18 23.16 -47.42
CA ASN A 192 -3.32 23.97 -47.88
C ASN A 192 -2.94 25.44 -48.06
N ARG A 193 -2.19 26.03 -47.12
CA ARG A 193 -1.73 27.42 -47.23
C ARG A 193 -0.85 27.64 -48.47
N VAL A 194 0.03 26.68 -48.79
CA VAL A 194 0.88 26.77 -49.99
C VAL A 194 0.04 26.69 -51.27
N GLN A 195 -1.01 25.87 -51.29
CA GLN A 195 -1.91 25.78 -52.44
C GLN A 195 -2.69 27.09 -52.65
N GLU A 196 -3.24 27.69 -51.58
CA GLU A 196 -3.95 28.97 -51.67
C GLU A 196 -3.09 30.10 -52.27
N ILE A 197 -1.80 30.15 -51.92
CA ILE A 197 -0.87 31.15 -52.48
C ILE A 197 -0.70 30.94 -53.99
N LYS A 198 -0.50 29.69 -54.45
CA LYS A 198 -0.36 29.37 -55.88
C LYS A 198 -1.61 29.74 -56.68
N TYR A 199 -2.81 29.51 -56.13
CA TYR A 199 -4.05 29.89 -56.82
C TYR A 199 -4.20 31.40 -56.98
N LYS A 200 -3.76 32.20 -55.99
CA LYS A 200 -3.76 33.67 -56.09
C LYS A 200 -2.80 34.18 -57.16
N GLU A 201 -1.62 33.58 -57.29
CA GLU A 201 -0.66 33.93 -58.35
C GLU A 201 -1.22 33.66 -59.75
N LEU A 202 -1.93 32.53 -59.93
CA LEU A 202 -2.55 32.17 -61.22
C LEU A 202 -3.71 33.07 -61.64
N GLN A 203 -4.36 33.78 -60.71
CA GLN A 203 -5.47 34.71 -61.02
C GLN A 203 -5.00 36.10 -61.49
N HIS A 204 -3.71 36.42 -61.33
CA HIS A 204 -3.13 37.71 -61.71
C HIS A 204 -2.40 37.71 -63.06
N VAL A 205 -2.44 36.58 -63.78
CA VAL A 205 -1.88 36.40 -65.13
C VAL A 205 -3.02 36.44 -66.15
#